data_AF-A0A820LD84-F1
#
_entry.id   AF-A0A820LD84-F1
#
_cell.length_a   1.000
_cell.length_b   1.000
_cell.length_c   1.000
_cell.angle_alpha   90.00
_cell.angle_beta   90.00
_cell.angle_gamma   90.00
#
_symmetry.space_group_name_H-M   'P 1'
#
loop_
_entity.id
_entity.type
_entity.pdbx_description
1 polymer ?
#
loop_
_entity_poly.entity_id
_entity_poly.type
_entity_poly.pdbx_seq_one_letter_code
_entity_poly.pdbx_strand_id
1 'polypeptide(L)'
;ILSKAPYHAEPVDIWSSGIILTVMLIGVFPWTEASHQILEYKLWLNDDYNDSPWEQIDNLILNLLRVILRDDPTERAKIIDIQSHQ
;
A
#
# COMPACT_ATOMS: atom_id res chain seq x y z
N ILE A 1 23.80 4.32 -8.66
CA ILE A 1 23.67 5.79 -8.48
C ILE A 1 22.36 5.99 -7.75
N LEU A 2 22.39 6.21 -6.43
CA LEU A 2 21.19 6.59 -5.68
C LEU A 2 20.73 7.95 -6.26
N SER A 3 19.46 8.02 -6.66
CA SER A 3 18.85 9.21 -7.24
C SER A 3 19.08 10.42 -6.34
N LYS A 4 19.36 11.59 -6.94
CA LYS A 4 19.64 12.86 -6.23
C LYS A 4 18.44 13.43 -5.44
N ALA A 5 17.29 12.75 -5.42
CA ALA A 5 16.13 13.19 -4.66
C ALA A 5 16.31 12.85 -3.17
N PRO A 6 15.87 13.72 -2.25
CA PRO A 6 15.92 13.42 -0.82
C PRO A 6 15.08 12.17 -0.52
N TYR A 7 15.73 11.15 0.05
CA TYR A 7 15.07 9.94 0.52
C TYR A 7 14.35 10.23 1.83
N HIS A 8 13.04 10.02 1.86
CA HIS A 8 12.23 10.12 3.07
C HIS A 8 12.03 8.71 3.65
N ALA A 9 12.71 8.40 4.75
CA ALA A 9 12.68 7.07 5.35
C ALA A 9 11.30 6.69 5.88
N GLU A 10 10.66 7.58 6.63
CA GLU A 10 9.36 7.33 7.28
C GLU A 10 8.26 6.82 6.33
N PRO A 11 7.93 7.48 5.20
CA PRO A 11 6.88 6.96 4.32
C PRO A 11 7.25 5.60 3.71
N VAL A 12 8.54 5.30 3.50
CA VAL A 12 8.97 3.99 3.00
C VAL A 12 8.76 2.90 4.06
N ASP A 13 9.05 3.19 5.32
CA ASP A 13 8.79 2.28 6.44
C ASP A 13 7.28 2.04 6.63
N ILE A 14 6.46 3.09 6.45
CA ILE A 14 4.99 2.97 6.48
C ILE A 14 4.48 2.06 5.36
N TRP A 15 4.96 2.26 4.13
CA TRP A 15 4.56 1.43 2.99
C TRP A 15 4.93 -0.03 3.19
N SER A 16 6.18 -0.31 3.57
CA SER A 16 6.63 -1.69 3.80
C SER A 16 5.83 -2.36 4.92
N SER A 17 5.52 -1.63 6.00
CA SER A 17 4.63 -2.10 7.06
C SER A 17 3.22 -2.43 6.54
N GLY A 18 2.69 -1.63 5.61
CA GLY A 18 1.44 -1.92 4.91
C GLY A 18 1.47 -3.21 4.11
N ILE A 19 2.55 -3.48 3.38
CA ILE A 19 2.72 -4.75 2.67
C ILE A 19 2.76 -5.94 3.64
N ILE A 20 3.49 -5.81 4.76
CA ILE A 20 3.51 -6.86 5.79
C ILE A 20 2.12 -7.07 6.39
N LEU A 21 1.36 -6.01 6.66
CA LEU A 21 -0.02 -6.11 7.12
C LEU A 21 -0.90 -6.86 6.11
N THR A 22 -0.84 -6.52 4.83
CA THR A 22 -1.52 -7.26 3.77
C THR A 22 -1.16 -8.74 3.80
N VAL A 23 0.14 -9.08 3.82
CA VAL A 23 0.60 -10.47 3.85
C VAL A 23 0.09 -11.21 5.10
N MET A 24 0.01 -10.55 6.26
CA MET A 24 -0.56 -11.16 7.47
C MET A 24 -2.06 -11.44 7.35
N LEU A 25 -2.81 -10.64 6.58
CA LEU A 25 -4.25 -10.78 6.42
C LEU A 25 -4.62 -11.85 5.38
N ILE A 26 -3.95 -11.85 4.22
CA ILE A 26 -4.30 -12.70 3.07
C ILE A 26 -3.30 -13.84 2.80
N GLY A 27 -2.16 -13.85 3.49
CA GLY A 27 -1.14 -14.89 3.37
C GLY A 27 -0.29 -14.85 2.09
N VAL A 28 -0.51 -13.87 1.21
CA VAL A 28 0.20 -13.71 -0.07
C VAL A 28 0.60 -12.25 -0.31
N PHE A 29 1.63 -12.03 -1.13
CA PHE A 29 1.96 -10.69 -1.60
C PHE A 29 0.93 -10.22 -2.62
N PRO A 30 0.51 -8.94 -2.58
CA PRO A 30 -0.48 -8.43 -3.52
C PRO A 30 0.06 -8.25 -4.94
N TRP A 31 1.36 -8.05 -5.09
CA TRP A 31 2.07 -7.90 -6.36
C TRP A 31 3.55 -8.27 -6.19
N THR A 32 4.23 -8.53 -7.31
CA THR A 32 5.67 -8.84 -7.33
C THR A 32 6.54 -7.60 -7.12
N GLU A 33 6.17 -6.47 -7.72
CA GLU A 33 6.83 -5.17 -7.56
C GLU A 33 5.83 -4.01 -7.68
N ALA A 34 6.10 -2.90 -6.97
CA ALA A 34 5.29 -1.69 -7.03
C ALA A 34 5.67 -0.87 -8.28
N SER A 35 5.27 -1.38 -9.44
CA SER A 35 5.63 -0.84 -10.75
C SER A 35 4.40 -0.73 -11.63
N HIS A 36 4.32 0.36 -12.38
CA HIS A 36 3.28 0.61 -13.39
C HIS A 36 3.36 -0.36 -14.58
N GLN A 37 4.18 -1.40 -14.53
CA GLN A 37 4.21 -2.49 -15.51
C GLN A 37 3.42 -3.72 -15.02
N ILE A 38 3.28 -3.87 -13.70
CA ILE A 38 2.59 -4.98 -13.05
C ILE A 38 1.09 -4.73 -13.05
N LEU A 39 0.32 -5.73 -13.48
CA LEU A 39 -1.14 -5.61 -13.64
C LEU A 39 -1.82 -5.41 -12.29
N GLU A 40 -1.46 -6.23 -11.31
CA GLU A 40 -2.00 -6.21 -9.95
C GLU A 40 -1.78 -4.86 -9.27
N TYR A 41 -0.61 -4.26 -9.49
CA TYR A 41 -0.31 -2.91 -9.01
C TYR A 41 -1.16 -1.85 -9.72
N LYS A 42 -1.34 -1.95 -11.04
CA LYS A 42 -2.24 -1.03 -11.77
C LYS A 42 -3.68 -1.12 -11.30
N LEU A 43 -4.18 -2.33 -11.05
CA LEU A 43 -5.55 -2.53 -10.56
C LEU A 43 -5.73 -1.82 -9.22
N TRP A 44 -4.75 -1.99 -8.31
CA TRP A 44 -4.71 -1.25 -7.05
C TRP A 44 -4.73 0.27 -7.23
N LEU A 45 -3.90 0.82 -8.12
CA LEU A 45 -3.86 2.26 -8.39
C LEU A 45 -5.18 2.81 -8.96
N ASN A 46 -5.98 1.96 -9.61
CA ASN A 46 -7.28 2.32 -10.18
C ASN A 46 -8.46 2.01 -9.25
N ASP A 47 -8.18 1.62 -7.99
CA ASP A 47 -9.19 1.15 -7.03
C ASP A 47 -10.04 -0.02 -7.58
N ASP A 48 -9.47 -0.85 -8.45
CA ASP A 48 -10.09 -2.07 -8.97
C ASP A 48 -9.61 -3.27 -8.17
N TYR A 49 -10.54 -3.85 -7.41
CA TYR A 49 -10.28 -4.99 -6.51
C TYR A 49 -10.93 -6.28 -6.98
N ASN A 50 -11.55 -6.29 -8.16
CA ASN A 50 -12.24 -7.47 -8.66
C ASN A 50 -11.24 -8.58 -8.98
N ASP A 51 -11.61 -9.84 -8.69
CA ASP A 51 -10.79 -11.03 -8.94
C ASP A 51 -9.38 -10.94 -8.31
N SER A 52 -9.25 -10.20 -7.22
CA SER A 52 -7.97 -9.91 -6.57
C SER A 52 -7.92 -10.43 -5.13
N PRO A 53 -6.72 -10.54 -4.54
CA PRO A 53 -6.60 -10.92 -3.13
C PRO A 53 -7.30 -9.95 -2.16
N TRP A 54 -7.60 -8.73 -2.60
CA TRP A 54 -8.23 -7.67 -1.81
C TRP A 54 -9.69 -7.95 -1.47
N GLU A 55 -10.39 -8.80 -2.25
CA GLU A 55 -11.80 -9.16 -2.00
C GLU A 55 -12.01 -9.90 -0.66
N GLN A 56 -10.94 -10.48 -0.12
CA GLN A 56 -10.97 -11.22 1.15
C GLN A 56 -10.85 -10.30 2.37
N ILE A 57 -10.54 -9.02 2.17
CA ILE A 57 -10.31 -8.04 3.22
C ILE A 57 -11.59 -7.23 3.42
N ASP A 58 -11.96 -6.97 4.69
CA ASP A 58 -13.10 -6.12 4.97
C ASP A 58 -12.84 -4.65 4.54
N ASN A 59 -13.92 -3.92 4.26
CA ASN A 59 -13.82 -2.55 3.75
C ASN A 59 -13.10 -1.57 4.70
N LEU A 60 -13.15 -1.78 6.02
CA LEU A 60 -12.48 -0.94 7.00
C LEU A 60 -10.96 -1.05 6.84
N ILE A 61 -10.46 -2.29 6.82
CA ILE A 61 -9.03 -2.56 6.63
C ILE A 61 -8.58 -2.19 5.22
N LEU A 62 -9.40 -2.42 4.20
CA LEU A 62 -9.09 -2.01 2.83
C LEU A 62 -8.92 -0.49 2.73
N ASN A 63 -9.78 0.30 3.38
CA ASN A 63 -9.63 1.76 3.44
C ASN A 63 -8.33 2.20 4.13
N LEU A 64 -7.93 1.51 5.21
CA LEU A 64 -6.66 1.75 5.86
C LEU A 64 -5.48 1.45 4.92
N LEU A 65 -5.52 0.31 4.22
CA LEU A 65 -4.48 -0.07 3.27
C LEU A 65 -4.39 0.93 2.10
N ARG A 66 -5.51 1.52 1.64
CA ARG A 66 -5.53 2.56 0.60
C ARG A 66 -4.78 3.83 0.99
N VAL A 67 -4.78 4.21 2.26
CA VAL A 67 -4.04 5.40 2.72
C VAL A 67 -2.57 5.09 3.04
N ILE A 68 -2.25 3.85 3.40
CA ILE A 68 -0.87 3.38 3.65
C ILE A 68 -0.13 3.09 2.33
N LEU A 69 -0.79 2.45 1.37
CA LEU A 69 -0.21 2.02 0.09
C LEU A 69 -0.50 3.02 -1.04
N ARG A 70 -0.34 4.33 -0.76
CA ARG A 70 -0.36 5.43 -1.75
C ARG A 70 0.94 5.53 -2.54
N ASP A 71 0.86 5.50 -3.87
CA ASP A 71 2.02 5.52 -4.78
C ASP A 71 2.93 6.71 -4.49
N ASP A 72 2.35 7.91 -4.41
CA ASP A 72 3.05 9.12 -4.01
C ASP A 72 3.39 9.08 -2.50
N PRO A 73 4.69 9.06 -2.11
CA PRO A 73 5.10 9.08 -0.71
C PRO A 73 4.65 10.33 0.06
N THR A 74 4.33 11.43 -0.64
CA THR A 74 3.87 12.69 -0.03
C THR A 74 2.38 12.68 0.30
N GLU A 75 1.60 11.84 -0.37
CA GLU A 75 0.17 11.62 -0.10
C GLU A 75 -0.08 10.45 0.88
N ARG A 76 0.98 9.75 1.27
CA ARG A 76 0.91 8.61 2.19
C ARG A 76 0.55 9.06 3.60
N ALA A 77 -0.34 8.32 4.26
CA ALA A 77 -0.73 8.59 5.64
C ALA A 77 0.48 8.56 6.58
N LYS A 78 0.51 9.45 7.57
CA LYS A 78 1.50 9.43 8.64
C LYS A 78 1.04 8.49 9.74
N ILE A 79 1.96 8.12 10.64
CA ILE A 79 1.66 7.25 11.78
C ILE A 79 0.51 7.80 12.63
N ILE A 80 0.45 9.12 12.83
CA ILE A 80 -0.63 9.76 13.61
C ILE A 80 -2.01 9.60 12.97
N ASP A 81 -2.07 9.63 11.64
CA ASP A 81 -3.30 9.46 10.87
C ASP A 81 -3.74 7.99 10.93
N ILE A 82 -2.78 7.06 10.80
CA ILE A 82 -2.99 5.61 10.92
C ILE A 82 -3.53 5.25 12.32
N GLN A 83 -2.96 5.81 13.37
CA GLN A 83 -3.41 5.58 14.76
C GLN A 83 -4.82 6.12 15.03
N SER A 84 -5.25 7.12 14.27
CA SER A 84 -6.56 7.76 14.39
C SER A 84 -7.59 7.19 13.40
N HIS A 85 -7.21 6.20 12.59
CA HIS A 85 -8.08 5.56 11.61
C HIS A 85 -9.18 4.76 12.34
N GLN A 86 -10.43 4.97 11.94
CA GLN A 86 -11.60 4.27 12.49
C GLN A 86 -11.84 2.94 11.79
#